data_AF-A0ABD1NTN4-F1
#
_entry.id   AF-A0ABD1NTN4-F1
#
_cell.length_a   1.000
_cell.length_b   1.000
_cell.length_c   1.000
_cell.angle_alpha   90.00
_cell.angle_beta   90.00
_cell.angle_gamma   90.00
#
_symmetry.space_group_name_H-M   'P 1'
#
loop_
_entity.id
_entity.type
_entity.pdbx_description
1 polymer ?
#
loop_
_entity_poly.entity_id
_entity_poly.type
_entity_poly.pdbx_seq_one_letter_code
_entity_poly.pdbx_strand_id
1 'polypeptide(L)'
;MDDSRLMDRLTRDLRHMNALAKIMRQRRIDRGAITLASAEVKFEIDTETHDPLDIGMYQIREANQMVEEFMLAANVSVAEKILKHFPLCSLLRRHPSPTKEMLEPLLQTAAAVGLFLDVTSSKALADSLDRAVVSFSIMNMLTLSRT
;
A
#
# COMPACT_ATOMS: atom_id res chain seq x y z
N MET A 1 1.10 14.08 15.82
CA MET A 1 1.42 15.14 14.83
C MET A 1 2.83 15.62 15.11
N ASP A 2 3.61 15.95 14.08
CA ASP A 2 4.99 16.44 14.22
C ASP A 2 5.00 17.85 14.84
N ASP A 3 5.72 18.04 15.96
CA ASP A 3 5.86 19.34 16.61
C ASP A 3 7.06 20.10 16.02
N SER A 4 6.77 21.13 15.22
CA SER A 4 7.76 21.96 14.54
C SER A 4 8.70 22.73 15.49
N ARG A 5 8.45 22.73 16.79
CA ARG A 5 9.32 23.39 17.79
C ARG A 5 10.45 22.47 18.26
N LEU A 6 10.28 21.15 18.12
CA LEU A 6 11.30 20.17 18.50
C LEU A 6 12.39 20.12 17.43
N MET A 7 13.59 20.57 17.79
CA MET A 7 14.76 20.70 16.90
C MET A 7 15.98 19.93 17.40
N ASP A 8 15.77 18.97 18.29
CA ASP A 8 16.83 18.07 18.69
C ASP A 8 17.33 17.24 17.49
N ARG A 9 18.54 16.68 17.64
CA ARG A 9 19.19 15.94 16.56
C ARG A 9 18.35 14.78 16.04
N LEU A 10 17.72 14.01 16.93
CA LEU A 10 16.95 12.83 16.54
C LEU A 10 15.72 13.25 15.73
N THR A 11 14.99 14.26 16.18
CA THR A 11 13.83 14.78 15.46
C THR A 11 14.20 15.28 14.07
N ARG A 12 15.32 16.00 13.93
CA ARG A 12 15.80 16.47 12.62
C ARG A 12 16.19 15.30 11.70
N ASP A 13 16.92 14.32 12.22
CA ASP A 13 17.34 13.14 11.46
C ASP A 13 16.12 12.33 10.97
N LEU A 14 15.09 12.15 11.81
CA LEU A 14 13.83 11.51 11.43
C LEU A 14 13.07 12.28 10.34
N ARG A 15 13.05 13.62 10.39
CA ARG A 15 12.44 14.44 9.33
C ARG A 15 13.17 14.28 8.00
N HIS A 16 14.50 14.26 8.02
CA HIS A 16 15.30 14.00 6.81
C HIS A 16 15.04 12.60 6.26
N MET A 17 14.98 11.58 7.12
CA MET A 17 14.62 10.23 6.72
C MET A 17 13.22 10.17 6.08
N ASN A 18 12.23 10.86 6.65
CA ASN A 18 10.88 10.93 6.09
C ASN A 18 10.89 11.60 4.71
N ALA A 19 11.64 12.69 4.53
CA ALA A 19 11.79 13.35 3.24
C ALA A 19 12.40 12.42 2.18
N LEU A 20 13.46 11.67 2.54
CA LEU A 20 14.07 10.68 1.66
C LEU A 20 13.09 9.54 1.31
N ALA A 21 12.36 9.02 2.29
CA ALA A 21 11.36 7.97 2.08
C ALA A 21 10.26 8.43 1.10
N LYS A 22 9.79 9.68 1.20
CA LYS A 22 8.83 10.25 0.24
C LYS A 22 9.39 10.27 -1.19
N ILE A 23 10.66 10.64 -1.37
CA ILE A 23 11.32 10.61 -2.68
C ILE A 23 11.45 9.17 -3.21
N MET A 24 11.84 8.22 -2.35
CA MET A 24 11.97 6.80 -2.72
C MET A 24 10.62 6.21 -3.13
N ARG A 25 9.55 6.52 -2.38
CA ARG A 25 8.20 6.12 -2.72
C ARG A 25 7.76 6.67 -4.07
N GLN A 26 7.96 7.96 -4.31
CA GLN A 26 7.57 8.57 -5.59
C GLN A 26 8.25 7.84 -6.75
N ARG A 27 9.56 7.59 -6.64
CA ARG A 27 10.29 6.81 -7.66
C ARG A 27 9.74 5.40 -7.86
N ARG A 28 9.26 4.77 -6.79
CA ARG A 28 8.65 3.42 -6.82
C ARG A 28 7.31 3.44 -7.56
N ILE A 29 6.46 4.43 -7.26
CA ILE A 29 5.18 4.65 -7.96
C ILE A 29 5.43 4.97 -9.44
N ASP A 30 6.38 5.86 -9.76
CA ASP A 30 6.71 6.24 -11.14
C ASP A 30 7.17 5.05 -12.00
N ARG A 31 7.77 4.03 -11.35
CA ARG A 31 8.19 2.75 -11.95
C ARG A 31 7.05 1.72 -12.08
N GLY A 32 5.84 2.06 -11.65
CA GLY A 32 4.66 1.20 -11.76
C GLY A 32 4.41 0.28 -10.57
N ALA A 33 4.90 0.64 -9.38
CA ALA A 33 4.51 -0.08 -8.17
C ALA A 33 3.05 0.21 -7.81
N ILE A 34 2.33 -0.85 -7.44
CA ILE A 34 0.94 -0.77 -7.02
C ILE A 34 0.91 -0.93 -5.50
N THR A 35 0.28 0.02 -4.80
CA THR A 35 0.04 -0.09 -3.36
C THR A 35 -1.35 -0.67 -3.13
N LEU A 36 -1.41 -1.99 -2.89
CA LEU A 36 -2.63 -2.70 -2.52
C LEU A 36 -2.63 -2.87 -1.01
N ALA A 37 -3.18 -1.90 -0.28
CA ALA A 37 -3.36 -2.03 1.17
C ALA A 37 -4.67 -2.75 1.45
N SER A 38 -4.61 -3.88 2.17
CA SER A 38 -5.81 -4.47 2.77
C SER A 38 -6.18 -3.67 4.01
N ALA A 39 -7.46 -3.48 4.27
CA ALA A 39 -7.91 -2.96 5.55
C ALA A 39 -7.57 -4.01 6.63
N GLU A 40 -6.69 -3.64 7.56
CA GLU A 40 -6.35 -4.48 8.71
C GLU A 40 -7.16 -4.02 9.92
N VAL A 41 -7.70 -4.98 10.67
CA VAL A 41 -8.50 -4.73 11.88
C VAL A 41 -7.61 -4.86 13.10
N LYS A 42 -7.73 -3.92 14.04
CA LYS A 42 -7.04 -3.93 15.33
C LYS A 42 -8.07 -4.08 16.45
N PHE A 43 -7.86 -5.07 17.31
CA PHE A 43 -8.65 -5.27 18.51
C PHE A 43 -7.97 -4.58 19.69
N GLU A 44 -8.74 -3.83 20.47
CA GLU A 44 -8.33 -3.41 21.81
C GLU A 44 -8.83 -4.47 22.79
N ILE A 45 -7.91 -5.07 23.54
CA ILE A 45 -8.20 -6.19 24.43
C ILE A 45 -7.96 -5.70 25.86
N ASP A 46 -8.87 -6.04 26.77
CA ASP A 46 -8.72 -5.80 28.19
C ASP A 46 -7.52 -6.59 28.74
N THR A 47 -6.63 -5.91 29.46
CA THR A 47 -5.41 -6.52 29.98
C THR A 47 -5.66 -7.46 31.17
N GLU A 48 -6.78 -7.35 31.87
CA GLU A 48 -7.13 -8.17 33.02
C GLU A 48 -8.07 -9.32 32.64
N THR A 49 -9.11 -9.08 31.84
CA THR A 49 -10.10 -10.11 31.46
C THR A 49 -9.78 -10.82 30.15
N HIS A 50 -8.90 -10.25 29.31
CA HIS A 50 -8.60 -10.71 27.94
C HIS A 50 -9.80 -10.66 26.96
N ASP A 51 -10.85 -9.94 27.31
CA ASP A 51 -11.99 -9.72 26.42
C ASP A 51 -11.74 -8.55 25.45
N PRO A 52 -12.25 -8.61 24.20
CA PRO A 52 -12.16 -7.49 23.28
C PRO A 52 -13.07 -6.34 23.73
N LEU A 53 -12.46 -5.18 23.98
CA LEU A 53 -13.13 -3.94 24.37
C LEU A 53 -13.66 -3.18 23.16
N ASP A 54 -12.85 -3.08 22.10
CA ASP A 54 -13.18 -2.32 20.90
C ASP A 54 -12.52 -2.91 19.64
N ILE A 55 -13.09 -2.58 18.48
CA ILE A 55 -12.64 -2.99 17.16
C ILE A 55 -12.41 -1.74 16.33
N GLY A 56 -11.14 -1.44 16.05
CA GLY A 56 -10.73 -0.31 15.22
C GLY A 56 -10.09 -0.74 13.90
N MET A 57 -10.07 0.15 12.92
CA MET A 57 -9.26 -0.04 11.72
C MET A 57 -7.81 0.38 11.99
N TYR A 58 -6.85 -0.41 11.53
CA TYR A 58 -5.44 -0.06 11.62
C TYR A 58 -5.13 1.11 10.68
N GLN A 59 -4.79 2.26 11.27
CA GLN A 59 -4.43 3.44 10.51
C GLN A 59 -2.93 3.45 10.20
N ILE A 60 -2.59 3.32 8.91
CA ILE A 60 -1.22 3.50 8.43
C ILE A 60 -0.83 4.98 8.59
N ARG A 61 0.29 5.23 9.28
CA ARG A 61 0.83 6.58 9.48
C ARG A 61 2.05 6.83 8.60
N GLU A 62 2.46 8.08 8.44
CA GLU A 62 3.69 8.43 7.69
C GLU A 62 4.93 7.70 8.21
N ALA A 63 5.01 7.45 9.52
CA ALA A 63 6.14 6.72 10.11
C ALA A 63 6.21 5.26 9.62
N ASN A 64 5.08 4.55 9.54
CA ASN A 64 5.01 3.19 8.99
C ASN A 64 5.52 3.17 7.56
N GLN A 65 5.00 4.12 6.78
CA GLN A 65 5.35 4.40 5.41
C GLN A 65 6.85 4.69 5.23
N MET A 66 7.46 5.50 6.11
CA MET A 66 8.89 5.77 6.09
C MET A 66 9.70 4.50 6.31
N VAL A 67 9.35 3.72 7.35
CA VAL A 67 10.03 2.45 7.66
C VAL A 67 9.92 1.47 6.50
N GLU A 68 8.75 1.36 5.87
CA GLU A 68 8.52 0.49 4.71
C GLU A 68 9.51 0.78 3.57
N GLU A 69 9.69 2.04 3.17
CA GLU A 69 10.58 2.38 2.04
C GLU A 69 12.05 2.07 2.35
N PHE A 70 12.50 2.29 3.58
CA PHE A 70 13.86 1.91 3.98
C PHE A 70 14.04 0.39 4.04
N MET A 71 13.05 -0.36 4.53
CA MET A 71 13.08 -1.82 4.52
C MET A 71 13.10 -2.39 3.10
N LEU A 72 12.32 -1.82 2.18
CA LEU A 72 12.35 -2.18 0.77
C LEU A 72 13.74 -1.94 0.17
N ALA A 73 14.34 -0.78 0.40
CA ALA A 73 15.68 -0.47 -0.11
C ALA A 73 16.77 -1.39 0.47
N ALA A 74 16.68 -1.71 1.77
CA ALA A 74 17.57 -2.67 2.40
C ALA A 74 17.44 -4.06 1.76
N ASN A 75 16.20 -4.55 1.58
CA ASN A 75 15.93 -5.84 0.97
C ASN A 75 16.46 -5.93 -0.48
N VAL A 76 16.26 -4.88 -1.29
CA VAL A 76 16.79 -4.82 -2.66
C VAL A 76 18.33 -4.83 -2.65
N SER A 77 18.94 -4.03 -1.78
CA SER A 77 20.41 -3.93 -1.67
C SER A 77 21.04 -5.28 -1.28
N VAL A 78 20.43 -5.98 -0.32
CA VAL A 78 20.88 -7.31 0.10
C VAL A 78 20.65 -8.34 -1.01
N ALA A 79 19.49 -8.31 -1.67
CA ALA A 79 19.17 -9.21 -2.78
C ALA A 79 20.19 -9.09 -3.93
N GLU A 80 20.53 -7.86 -4.34
CA GLU A 80 21.55 -7.59 -5.35
C GLU A 80 22.93 -8.10 -4.90
N LYS A 81 23.28 -7.87 -3.63
CA LYS A 81 24.56 -8.32 -3.06
C LYS A 81 24.67 -9.84 -3.06
N ILE A 82 23.68 -10.56 -2.54
CA ILE A 82 23.75 -12.03 -2.47
C ILE A 82 23.73 -12.65 -3.86
N LEU A 83 22.90 -12.15 -4.78
CA LEU A 83 22.84 -12.64 -6.16
C LEU A 83 24.19 -12.49 -6.88
N LYS A 84 24.88 -11.38 -6.65
CA LYS A 84 26.22 -11.14 -7.21
C LYS A 84 27.28 -12.13 -6.70
N HIS A 85 27.19 -12.58 -5.45
CA HIS A 85 28.22 -13.44 -4.84
C HIS A 85 27.86 -14.93 -4.97
N PHE A 86 26.58 -15.26 -4.98
CA PHE A 86 26.05 -16.62 -4.95
C PHE A 86 24.96 -16.81 -6.02
N PRO A 87 25.27 -16.67 -7.32
CA PRO A 87 24.25 -16.62 -8.38
C PRO A 87 23.41 -17.90 -8.48
N LEU A 88 23.98 -19.06 -8.12
CA LEU A 88 23.32 -20.36 -8.23
C LEU A 88 22.53 -20.76 -6.97
N CYS A 89 22.77 -20.13 -5.82
CA CYS A 89 22.20 -20.53 -4.53
C CYS A 89 21.68 -19.35 -3.69
N SER A 90 21.42 -18.20 -4.31
CA SER A 90 20.79 -17.06 -3.62
C SER A 90 19.32 -17.33 -3.35
N LEU A 91 18.91 -17.17 -2.09
CA LEU A 91 17.51 -17.21 -1.70
C LEU A 91 16.84 -15.88 -2.06
N LEU A 92 15.96 -15.90 -3.06
CA LEU A 92 15.25 -14.73 -3.57
C LEU A 92 13.73 -14.93 -3.53
N ARG A 93 12.99 -13.82 -3.51
CA ARG A 93 11.54 -13.79 -3.61
C ARG A 93 11.13 -13.10 -4.90
N ARG A 94 10.25 -13.73 -5.69
CA ARG A 94 9.69 -13.16 -6.93
C ARG A 94 8.17 -13.27 -6.90
N HIS A 95 7.50 -12.25 -7.44
CA HIS A 95 6.07 -12.29 -7.73
C HIS A 95 5.87 -12.35 -9.25
N PRO A 96 5.31 -13.43 -9.82
CA PRO A 96 5.00 -13.48 -11.25
C PRO A 96 3.85 -12.51 -11.57
N SER A 97 3.78 -12.07 -12.84
CA SER A 97 2.64 -11.30 -13.33
C SER A 97 1.37 -12.17 -13.33
N PRO A 98 0.21 -11.61 -12.95
CA PRO A 98 -1.06 -12.34 -13.04
C PRO A 98 -1.40 -12.68 -14.49
N THR A 99 -2.07 -13.81 -14.71
CA THR A 99 -2.56 -14.17 -16.05
C THR A 99 -3.82 -13.39 -16.39
N LYS A 100 -4.20 -13.37 -17.68
CA LYS A 100 -5.41 -12.65 -18.12
C LYS A 100 -6.67 -13.23 -17.48
N GLU A 101 -6.73 -14.55 -17.37
CA GLU A 101 -7.86 -15.28 -16.79
C GLU A 101 -8.06 -14.94 -15.31
N MET A 102 -6.98 -14.67 -14.57
CA MET A 102 -7.06 -14.22 -13.18
C MET A 102 -7.64 -12.81 -13.04
N LEU A 103 -7.44 -11.96 -14.06
CA LEU A 103 -7.90 -10.57 -14.07
C LEU A 103 -9.30 -10.41 -14.68
N GLU A 104 -9.77 -11.38 -15.46
CA GLU A 104 -11.08 -11.38 -16.12
C GLU A 104 -12.24 -11.00 -15.17
N PRO A 105 -12.36 -11.58 -13.96
CA PRO A 105 -13.46 -11.24 -13.05
C PRO A 105 -13.39 -9.78 -12.57
N LEU A 106 -12.18 -9.26 -12.35
CA LEU A 106 -11.95 -7.87 -11.97
C LEU A 106 -12.34 -6.91 -13.12
N LEU A 107 -12.00 -7.26 -14.36
CA LEU A 107 -12.33 -6.43 -15.53
C LEU A 107 -13.84 -6.40 -15.78
N GLN A 108 -14.52 -7.54 -15.67
CA GLN A 108 -15.97 -7.63 -15.83
C GLN A 108 -16.71 -6.82 -14.76
N THR A 109 -16.28 -6.91 -13.50
CA THR A 109 -16.87 -6.14 -12.39
C THR A 109 -16.60 -4.65 -12.53
N ALA A 110 -15.39 -4.25 -12.91
CA ALA A 110 -15.07 -2.85 -13.20
C ALA A 110 -15.94 -2.29 -14.34
N ALA A 111 -16.07 -3.03 -15.45
CA ALA A 111 -16.89 -2.64 -16.59
C ALA A 111 -18.37 -2.49 -16.23
N ALA A 112 -18.91 -3.36 -15.35
CA ALA A 112 -20.29 -3.28 -14.87
C ALA A 112 -20.57 -1.99 -14.08
N VAL A 113 -19.55 -1.42 -13.42
CA VAL A 113 -19.63 -0.15 -12.68
C VAL A 113 -19.22 1.05 -13.58
N GLY A 114 -18.92 0.81 -14.85
CA GLY A 114 -18.51 1.85 -15.81
C GLY A 114 -17.05 2.28 -15.68
N LEU A 115 -16.20 1.46 -15.05
CA LEU A 115 -14.76 1.69 -14.91
C LEU A 115 -13.98 0.87 -15.94
N PHE A 116 -12.97 1.50 -16.54
CA PHE A 116 -12.05 0.85 -17.49
C PHE A 116 -10.66 0.74 -16.88
N LEU A 117 -10.20 -0.50 -16.69
CA LEU A 117 -8.88 -0.81 -16.15
C LEU A 117 -7.93 -1.29 -17.27
N ASP A 118 -6.71 -0.77 -17.27
CA ASP A 118 -5.68 -1.13 -18.25
C ASP A 118 -4.71 -2.14 -17.62
N VAL A 119 -4.73 -3.38 -18.12
CA VAL A 119 -3.90 -4.48 -17.60
C VAL A 119 -2.65 -4.76 -18.42
N THR A 120 -2.26 -3.85 -19.33
CA THR A 120 -1.09 -4.03 -20.21
C THR A 120 0.23 -4.05 -19.45
N SER A 121 0.32 -3.30 -18.35
CA SER A 121 1.50 -3.25 -17.48
C SER A 121 1.11 -2.91 -16.05
N SER A 122 1.98 -3.18 -15.09
CA SER A 122 1.75 -2.80 -13.69
C SER A 122 1.54 -1.29 -13.52
N LYS A 123 2.26 -0.48 -14.30
CA LYS A 123 2.09 0.97 -14.29
C LYS A 123 0.73 1.40 -14.85
N ALA A 124 0.37 0.89 -16.03
CA ALA A 124 -0.92 1.21 -16.64
C ALA A 124 -2.09 0.79 -15.74
N LEU A 125 -1.95 -0.35 -15.06
CA LEU A 125 -2.91 -0.82 -14.07
C LEU A 125 -2.99 0.13 -12.88
N ALA A 126 -1.85 0.51 -12.28
CA ALA A 126 -1.78 1.49 -11.20
C ALA A 126 -2.49 2.80 -11.59
N ASP A 127 -2.11 3.37 -12.73
CA ASP A 127 -2.65 4.65 -13.20
C ASP A 127 -4.16 4.55 -13.50
N SER A 128 -4.64 3.40 -14.01
CA SER A 128 -6.06 3.18 -14.26
C SER A 128 -6.87 3.01 -12.98
N LEU A 129 -6.30 2.38 -11.95
CA LEU A 129 -6.90 2.25 -10.62
C LEU A 129 -6.96 3.61 -9.91
N ASP A 130 -5.90 4.42 -9.99
CA ASP A 130 -5.88 5.76 -9.38
C ASP A 130 -6.93 6.70 -10.00
N ARG A 131 -7.24 6.51 -11.29
CA ARG A 131 -8.32 7.24 -11.99
C ARG A 131 -9.71 6.67 -11.70
N ALA A 132 -9.82 5.46 -11.17
CA ALA A 132 -11.09 4.76 -10.96
C ALA A 132 -11.83 5.27 -9.71
N VAL A 133 -12.10 6.59 -9.68
CA VAL A 133 -12.84 7.24 -8.60
C VAL A 133 -14.32 7.23 -8.96
N VAL A 134 -15.06 6.31 -8.36
CA VAL A 134 -16.53 6.31 -8.45
C VAL A 134 -17.06 7.24 -7.37
N SER A 135 -17.76 8.32 -7.76
CA SER A 135 -18.55 9.10 -6.82
C SER A 135 -19.74 8.25 -6.35
N PHE A 136 -19.53 7.42 -5.34
CA PHE A 136 -20.60 6.68 -4.72
C PHE A 136 -21.45 7.66 -3.91
N SER A 137 -22.52 8.20 -4.51
CA SER A 137 -23.56 8.89 -3.76
C SER A 137 -24.29 7.86 -2.92
N ILE A 138 -23.85 7.69 -1.67
CA ILE A 138 -24.47 6.81 -0.67
C ILE A 138 -25.95 7.20 -0.42
N MET A 139 -26.39 8.35 -0.90
CA MET A 139 -27.76 8.85 -0.74
C MET A 139 -28.80 8.15 -1.64
N ASN A 140 -28.42 7.50 -2.74
CA ASN A 140 -29.39 6.91 -3.67
C ASN A 140 -29.81 5.46 -3.35
N MET A 141 -29.11 4.76 -2.44
CA MET A 141 -29.46 3.37 -2.09
C MET A 141 -30.34 3.28 -0.82
N LEU A 142 -30.28 4.27 0.07
CA LEU A 142 -31.10 4.31 1.29
C LEU A 142 -32.53 4.84 1.07
N THR A 143 -32.85 5.38 -0.11
CA THR A 143 -34.19 5.87 -0.47
C THR A 143 -35.06 4.86 -1.22
N LEU A 144 -34.49 3.76 -1.73
CA LEU A 144 -35.22 2.72 -2.50
C LEU A 144 -35.65 1.49 -1.68
N SER A 145 -35.44 1.49 -0.36
CA SER A 145 -35.97 0.47 0.57
C SER A 145 -37.16 0.97 1.41
N ARG A 146 -37.78 2.08 1.04
CA ARG A 146 -39.04 2.58 1.64
C ARG A 146 -40.07 2.94 0.57
N THR A 147 -40.54 1.94 -0.15
CA THR A 147 -41.91 1.87 -0.73
C THR A 147 -42.34 0.43 -0.77
#